data_AF-A0A1Q3K0U9-F1
#
_entry.id   AF-A0A1Q3K0U9-F1
#
_cell.length_a   1.000
_cell.length_b   1.000
_cell.length_c   1.000
_cell.angle_alpha   90.00
_cell.angle_beta   90.00
_cell.angle_gamma   90.00
#
_symmetry.space_group_name_H-M   'P 1'
#
loop_
_entity.id
_entity.type
_entity.pdbx_description
1 polymer ?
#
loop_
_entity_poly.entity_id
_entity_poly.type
_entity_poly.pdbx_seq_one_letter_code
_entity_poly.pdbx_strand_id
1 'polypeptide(L)'
;MSIGKVVLGAALLAGTTTSALAADRARATLSCKALPSPEFAYDCTVDLANARTGAPLEGATIILGADMPSMPMVHNVPPFEFKPGDKPGRYQTHIQLDMYGPWAIKLRIAGPLRDEVVAVYQFGPEGSEARKRGGAGGKSEPQPAAKPGQLRH
;
A
#
# COMPACT_ATOMS: atom_id res chain seq x y z
N MET A 1 38.79 57.39 -40.74
CA MET A 1 37.98 57.07 -39.54
C MET A 1 37.14 55.85 -39.87
N SER A 2 37.50 54.69 -39.31
CA SER A 2 36.86 53.39 -39.60
C SER A 2 35.60 53.19 -38.77
N ILE A 3 34.51 52.79 -39.42
CA ILE A 3 33.25 52.41 -38.78
C ILE A 3 33.32 50.91 -38.45
N GLY A 4 33.41 50.58 -37.16
CA GLY A 4 33.46 49.21 -36.66
C GLY A 4 32.12 48.50 -36.82
N LYS A 5 32.16 47.30 -37.42
CA LYS A 5 31.01 46.38 -37.52
C LYS A 5 30.78 45.69 -36.17
N VAL A 6 29.60 45.90 -35.59
CA VAL A 6 29.13 45.14 -34.42
C VAL A 6 28.58 43.80 -34.92
N VAL A 7 29.24 42.70 -34.55
CA VAL A 7 28.74 41.33 -34.79
C VAL A 7 27.91 40.93 -33.58
N LEU A 8 26.59 40.82 -33.75
CA LEU A 8 25.67 40.36 -32.73
C LEU A 8 25.61 38.82 -32.78
N GLY A 9 26.34 38.17 -31.87
CA GLY A 9 26.30 36.71 -31.71
C GLY A 9 25.06 36.29 -30.93
N ALA A 10 24.11 35.63 -31.60
CA ALA A 10 22.96 34.99 -30.96
C ALA A 10 23.38 33.65 -30.33
N ALA A 11 23.58 33.63 -29.01
CA ALA A 11 23.82 32.41 -28.26
C ALA A 11 22.50 31.66 -28.03
N LEU A 12 22.30 30.55 -28.77
CA LEU A 12 21.23 29.59 -28.52
C LEU A 12 21.53 28.83 -27.21
N LEU A 13 20.83 29.17 -26.13
CA LEU A 13 20.79 28.36 -24.92
C LEU A 13 19.97 27.08 -25.20
N ALA A 14 20.66 25.99 -25.55
CA ALA A 14 20.09 24.66 -25.58
C ALA A 14 19.77 24.21 -24.15
N GLY A 15 18.51 24.35 -23.74
CA GLY A 15 18.02 23.85 -22.46
C GLY A 15 18.04 22.32 -22.46
N THR A 16 18.98 21.70 -21.77
CA THR A 16 18.95 20.27 -21.48
C THR A 16 17.83 20.00 -20.47
N THR A 17 16.71 19.49 -20.94
CA THR A 17 15.67 18.95 -20.06
C THR A 17 16.21 17.67 -19.43
N THR A 18 16.76 17.78 -18.22
CA THR A 18 17.18 16.62 -17.44
C THR A 18 15.91 15.88 -16.99
N SER A 19 15.50 14.85 -17.72
CA SER A 19 14.45 13.95 -17.29
C SER A 19 14.92 13.25 -16.02
N ALA A 20 14.43 13.66 -14.86
CA ALA A 20 14.62 12.91 -13.64
C ALA A 20 14.01 11.52 -13.84
N LEU A 21 14.84 10.48 -13.92
CA LEU A 21 14.36 9.11 -13.87
C LEU A 21 13.66 8.96 -12.51
N ALA A 22 12.33 8.81 -12.53
CA ALA A 22 11.60 8.48 -11.31
C ALA A 22 12.24 7.23 -10.69
N ALA A 23 12.38 7.18 -9.37
CA ALA A 23 12.82 5.96 -8.72
C ALA A 23 11.80 4.85 -8.99
N ASP A 24 12.27 3.62 -9.22
CA ASP A 24 11.37 2.46 -9.30
C ASP A 24 10.61 2.30 -7.97
N ARG A 25 9.35 1.89 -8.08
CA ARG A 25 8.43 1.72 -6.94
C ARG A 25 7.97 0.29 -6.85
N ALA A 26 7.66 -0.16 -5.65
CA ALA A 26 7.00 -1.43 -5.44
C ALA A 26 5.49 -1.27 -5.68
N ARG A 27 4.90 -2.21 -6.43
CA ARG A 27 3.48 -2.48 -6.40
C ARG A 27 3.25 -3.71 -5.53
N ALA A 28 2.53 -3.53 -4.43
CA ALA A 28 2.19 -4.62 -3.51
C ALA A 28 0.66 -4.78 -3.47
N THR A 29 0.18 -6.00 -3.71
CA THR A 29 -1.23 -6.36 -3.55
C THR A 29 -1.35 -7.36 -2.41
N LEU A 30 -1.94 -6.93 -1.29
CA LEU A 30 -2.16 -7.79 -0.12
C LEU A 30 -3.52 -8.47 -0.26
N SER A 31 -3.60 -9.74 0.13
CA SER A 31 -4.84 -10.50 0.25
C SER A 31 -4.77 -11.34 1.50
N CYS A 32 -5.73 -11.17 2.41
CA CYS A 32 -5.80 -11.91 3.65
C CYS A 32 -7.11 -12.68 3.74
N LYS A 33 -7.04 -13.95 4.13
CA LYS A 33 -8.18 -14.82 4.38
C LYS A 33 -8.28 -15.08 5.89
N ALA A 34 -9.49 -14.95 6.44
CA ALA A 34 -9.71 -15.25 7.84
C ALA A 34 -9.48 -16.73 8.14
N LEU A 35 -8.92 -16.99 9.31
CA LEU A 35 -8.79 -18.33 9.85
C LEU A 35 -9.92 -18.62 10.84
N PRO A 36 -10.33 -19.89 10.97
CA PRO A 36 -11.45 -20.26 11.84
C PRO A 36 -11.13 -20.06 13.34
N SER A 37 -9.86 -20.13 13.72
CA SER A 37 -9.40 -19.86 15.09
C SER A 37 -7.88 -19.61 15.11
N PRO A 38 -7.36 -18.75 16.00
CA PRO A 38 -8.12 -17.86 16.89
C PRO A 38 -8.85 -16.74 16.12
N GLU A 39 -9.79 -16.05 16.77
CA GLU A 39 -10.50 -14.91 16.16
C GLU A 39 -9.50 -13.82 15.74
N PHE A 40 -9.76 -13.08 14.66
CA PHE A 40 -8.87 -12.05 14.09
C PHE A 40 -7.52 -12.57 13.57
N ALA A 41 -7.36 -13.88 13.43
CA ALA A 41 -6.24 -14.49 12.74
C ALA A 41 -6.48 -14.54 11.22
N TYR A 42 -5.44 -14.27 10.44
CA TYR A 42 -5.51 -14.27 8.98
C TYR A 42 -4.27 -14.90 8.36
N ASP A 43 -4.48 -15.68 7.31
CA ASP A 43 -3.43 -16.04 6.36
C ASP A 43 -3.37 -14.99 5.26
N CYS A 44 -2.23 -14.30 5.16
CA CYS A 44 -2.02 -13.21 4.22
C CYS A 44 -1.00 -13.59 3.17
N THR A 45 -1.27 -13.17 1.94
CA THR A 45 -0.31 -13.18 0.84
C THR A 45 -0.09 -11.77 0.32
N VAL A 46 1.12 -11.49 -0.17
CA VAL A 46 1.41 -10.28 -0.94
C VAL A 46 2.02 -10.68 -2.27
N ASP A 47 1.43 -10.18 -3.35
CA ASP A 47 2.04 -10.18 -4.68
C ASP A 47 2.84 -8.89 -4.85
N LEU A 48 4.16 -9.02 -5.00
CA LEU A 48 5.11 -7.93 -5.10
C LEU A 48 5.74 -7.87 -6.50
N ALA A 49 5.65 -6.70 -7.13
CA ALA A 49 6.21 -6.44 -8.44
C ALA A 49 6.82 -5.05 -8.54
N ASN A 50 7.75 -4.85 -9.47
CA ASN A 50 8.21 -3.54 -9.87
C ASN A 50 7.05 -2.82 -10.56
N ALA A 51 6.64 -1.66 -10.06
CA ALA A 51 5.47 -0.94 -10.54
C ALA A 51 5.62 -0.44 -11.98
N ARG A 52 6.85 -0.22 -12.46
CA ARG A 52 7.13 0.23 -13.82
C ARG A 52 7.14 -0.93 -14.80
N THR A 53 7.88 -1.98 -14.50
CA THR A 53 8.13 -3.08 -15.44
C THR A 53 7.11 -4.22 -15.32
N GLY A 54 6.40 -4.31 -14.19
CA GLY A 54 5.51 -5.42 -13.85
C GLY A 54 6.25 -6.71 -13.48
N ALA A 55 7.58 -6.73 -13.52
CA ALA A 55 8.37 -7.90 -13.16
C ALA A 55 8.20 -8.24 -11.67
N PRO A 56 8.08 -9.54 -11.30
CA PRO A 56 8.01 -9.95 -9.90
C PRO A 56 9.29 -9.53 -9.16
N LEU A 57 9.15 -9.10 -7.91
CA LEU A 57 10.28 -8.77 -7.05
C LEU A 57 10.57 -9.97 -6.13
N GLU A 58 11.60 -10.74 -6.46
CA GLU A 58 12.05 -11.90 -5.70
C GLU A 58 13.18 -11.55 -4.73
N GLY A 59 13.37 -12.35 -3.67
CA GLY A 59 14.43 -12.11 -2.68
C GLY A 59 14.23 -10.85 -1.81
N ALA A 60 13.06 -10.23 -1.86
CA ALA A 60 12.70 -9.14 -0.96
C ALA A 60 12.45 -9.61 0.47
N THR A 61 12.84 -8.78 1.44
CA THR A 61 12.38 -8.87 2.83
C THR A 61 11.20 -7.92 2.98
N ILE A 62 10.08 -8.40 3.54
CA ILE A 62 8.86 -7.61 3.74
C ILE A 62 8.44 -7.68 5.20
N ILE A 63 8.37 -6.51 5.83
CA ILE A 63 7.88 -6.33 7.19
C ILE A 63 6.54 -5.59 7.13
N LEU A 64 5.50 -6.18 7.72
CA LEU A 64 4.17 -5.59 7.84
C LEU A 64 3.98 -5.00 9.22
N GLY A 65 3.66 -3.70 9.27
CA GLY A 65 3.02 -3.07 10.42
C GLY A 65 1.54 -2.82 10.14
N ALA A 66 0.71 -2.85 11.16
CA ALA A 66 -0.70 -2.49 11.07
C ALA A 66 -1.09 -1.56 12.22
N ASP A 67 -1.71 -0.43 11.86
CA ASP A 67 -2.19 0.59 12.80
C ASP A 67 -3.67 0.85 12.56
N MET A 68 -4.50 0.90 13.60
CA MET A 68 -5.91 1.27 13.46
C MET A 68 -6.04 2.81 13.35
N PRO A 69 -6.56 3.38 12.23
CA PRO A 69 -6.52 4.83 12.00
C PRO A 69 -7.35 5.67 12.98
N SER A 70 -8.41 5.10 13.57
CA SER A 70 -9.28 5.80 14.51
C SER A 70 -8.67 5.98 15.90
N MET A 71 -7.73 5.11 16.30
CA MET A 71 -7.00 5.19 17.57
C MET A 71 -5.52 4.90 17.36
N PRO A 72 -4.76 5.84 16.75
CA PRO A 72 -3.35 5.65 16.46
C PRO A 72 -2.57 5.30 17.74
N MET A 73 -1.66 4.33 17.65
CA MET A 73 -0.77 3.86 18.73
C MET A 73 -1.39 3.06 19.89
N VAL A 74 -2.72 3.03 20.06
CA VAL A 74 -3.38 2.22 21.11
C VAL A 74 -3.51 0.76 20.69
N HIS A 75 -3.70 0.53 19.38
CA HIS A 75 -3.78 -0.81 18.77
C HIS A 75 -2.70 -0.93 17.69
N ASN A 76 -1.45 -1.02 18.12
CA ASN A 76 -0.34 -1.38 17.24
C ASN A 76 0.01 -2.85 17.50
N VAL A 77 -0.04 -3.67 16.45
CA VAL A 77 0.35 -5.07 16.52
C VAL A 77 1.86 -5.21 16.25
N PRO A 78 2.53 -6.23 16.83
CA PRO A 78 3.93 -6.51 16.50
C PRO A 78 4.13 -6.67 14.99
N PRO A 79 5.29 -6.28 14.44
CA PRO A 79 5.54 -6.41 13.02
C PRO A 79 5.53 -7.90 12.60
N PHE A 80 4.93 -8.17 11.45
CA PHE A 80 4.91 -9.52 10.86
C PHE A 80 5.88 -9.60 9.70
N GLU A 81 6.72 -10.62 9.68
CA GLU A 81 7.62 -10.89 8.57
C GLU A 81 6.97 -11.87 7.58
N PHE A 82 7.13 -11.59 6.29
CA PHE A 82 6.69 -12.46 5.23
C PHE A 82 7.78 -13.44 4.81
N LYS A 83 7.37 -14.67 4.49
CA LYS A 83 8.21 -15.71 3.90
C LYS A 83 7.91 -15.84 2.40
N PRO A 84 8.85 -16.34 1.59
CA PRO A 84 8.57 -16.68 0.19
C PRO A 84 7.34 -17.58 0.06
N GLY A 85 6.49 -17.31 -0.93
CA GLY A 85 5.29 -18.06 -1.25
C GLY A 85 5.50 -19.09 -2.34
N ASP A 86 4.40 -19.46 -3.01
CA ASP A 86 4.32 -20.52 -4.02
C ASP A 86 4.80 -20.12 -5.42
N LYS A 87 5.03 -18.84 -5.69
CA LYS A 87 5.43 -18.33 -7.00
C LYS A 87 6.35 -17.10 -6.90
N PRO A 88 7.10 -16.76 -7.97
CA PRO A 88 7.95 -15.57 -8.02
C PRO A 88 7.22 -14.29 -7.62
N GLY A 89 7.84 -13.51 -6.72
CA GLY A 89 7.28 -12.26 -6.20
C GLY A 89 6.10 -12.42 -5.25
N ARG A 90 5.66 -13.64 -4.94
CA ARG A 90 4.65 -13.87 -3.91
C ARG A 90 5.31 -14.20 -2.59
N TYR A 91 4.73 -13.64 -1.54
CA TYR A 91 5.12 -13.91 -0.17
C TYR A 91 3.89 -14.18 0.69
N GLN A 92 4.07 -14.87 1.80
CA GLN A 92 3.00 -15.23 2.73
C GLN A 92 3.40 -15.04 4.19
N THR A 93 2.42 -14.73 5.02
CA THR A 93 2.57 -14.65 6.47
C THR A 93 1.25 -14.94 7.16
N HIS A 94 1.32 -15.19 8.47
CA HIS A 94 0.17 -15.29 9.34
C HIS A 94 0.15 -14.07 10.27
N ILE A 95 -0.97 -13.37 10.32
CA ILE A 95 -1.13 -12.20 11.19
C ILE A 95 -2.27 -12.40 12.18
N GLN A 96 -2.15 -11.74 13.31
CA GLN A 96 -3.17 -11.66 14.34
C GLN A 96 -3.48 -10.20 14.61
N LEU A 97 -4.72 -9.79 14.41
CA LEU A 97 -5.19 -8.45 14.76
C LEU A 97 -5.95 -8.48 16.09
N ASP A 98 -6.20 -7.31 16.66
CA ASP A 98 -6.94 -7.21 17.93
C ASP A 98 -8.45 -7.06 17.72
N MET A 99 -8.88 -6.66 16.52
CA MET A 99 -10.29 -6.43 16.18
C MET A 99 -10.53 -6.29 14.67
N TYR A 100 -11.78 -6.50 14.25
CA TYR A 100 -12.25 -6.13 12.93
C TYR A 100 -12.27 -4.60 12.74
N GLY A 101 -12.15 -4.14 11.50
CA GLY A 101 -12.17 -2.72 11.22
C GLY A 101 -11.22 -2.28 10.12
N PRO A 102 -11.13 -0.96 9.89
CA PRO A 102 -10.12 -0.39 9.02
C PRO A 102 -8.75 -0.41 9.70
N TRP A 103 -7.75 -0.90 8.97
CA TRP A 103 -6.35 -0.92 9.39
C TRP A 103 -5.47 -0.29 8.31
N ALA A 104 -4.60 0.64 8.71
CA ALA A 104 -3.52 1.12 7.87
C ALA A 104 -2.39 0.08 7.87
N ILE A 105 -2.21 -0.59 6.74
CA ILE A 105 -1.16 -1.57 6.53
C ILE A 105 0.05 -0.87 5.92
N LYS A 106 1.20 -1.05 6.55
CA LYS A 106 2.50 -0.53 6.13
C LYS A 106 3.43 -1.69 5.81
N LEU A 107 3.73 -1.87 4.52
CA LEU A 107 4.69 -2.85 4.04
C LEU A 107 6.02 -2.16 3.81
N ARG A 108 7.00 -2.46 4.66
CA ARG A 108 8.39 -2.03 4.50
C ARG A 108 9.14 -3.09 3.72
N ILE A 109 9.70 -2.70 2.58
CA ILE A 109 10.33 -3.62 1.62
C ILE A 109 11.82 -3.30 1.55
N ALA A 110 12.63 -4.34 1.61
CA ALA A 110 14.08 -4.28 1.43
C ALA A 110 14.55 -5.39 0.47
N GLY A 111 15.83 -5.35 0.07
CA GLY A 111 16.43 -6.28 -0.88
C GLY A 111 16.56 -5.66 -2.28
N PRO A 112 16.01 -6.27 -3.35
CA PRO A 112 16.21 -5.83 -4.74
C PRO A 112 15.64 -4.43 -5.04
N LEU A 113 14.65 -4.01 -4.24
CA LEU A 113 14.07 -2.68 -4.27
C LEU A 113 13.73 -2.28 -2.84
N ARG A 114 14.14 -1.08 -2.41
CA ARG A 114 13.76 -0.51 -1.12
C ARG A 114 12.60 0.45 -1.30
N ASP A 115 11.48 0.19 -0.64
CA ASP A 115 10.28 1.04 -0.70
C ASP A 115 9.43 0.86 0.58
N GLU A 116 8.48 1.75 0.79
CA GLU A 116 7.41 1.59 1.78
C GLU A 116 6.06 1.80 1.09
N VAL A 117 5.18 0.79 1.19
CA VAL A 117 3.81 0.85 0.66
C VAL A 117 2.83 0.92 1.81
N VAL A 118 2.00 1.98 1.82
CA VAL A 118 0.95 2.17 2.82
C VAL A 118 -0.42 2.15 2.15
N ALA A 119 -1.32 1.32 2.67
CA ALA A 119 -2.70 1.22 2.20
C ALA A 119 -3.65 0.84 3.34
N VAL A 120 -4.90 1.30 3.26
CA VAL A 120 -5.94 0.95 4.24
C VAL A 120 -6.72 -0.25 3.74
N TYR A 121 -6.89 -1.25 4.61
CA TYR A 121 -7.71 -2.43 4.37
C TYR A 121 -8.82 -2.50 5.41
N GLN A 122 -10.00 -2.93 4.98
CA GLN A 122 -11.07 -3.32 5.88
C GLN A 122 -10.91 -4.81 6.20
N PHE A 123 -10.68 -5.16 7.48
CA PHE A 123 -10.63 -6.54 7.95
C PHE A 123 -11.96 -6.93 8.58
N GLY A 124 -12.42 -8.13 8.29
CA GLY A 124 -13.69 -8.69 8.75
C GLY A 124 -13.61 -10.21 8.92
N PRO A 125 -14.76 -10.88 9.15
CA PRO A 125 -14.82 -12.31 9.45
C PRO A 125 -14.39 -13.23 8.29
N GLU A 126 -14.37 -12.73 7.05
CA GLU A 126 -13.99 -13.51 5.87
C GLU A 126 -12.55 -13.23 5.39
N GLY A 127 -11.97 -12.09 5.78
CA GLY A 127 -10.68 -11.65 5.24
C GLY A 127 -10.53 -10.14 5.18
N SER A 128 -9.74 -9.67 4.21
CA SER A 128 -9.48 -8.25 4.01
C SER A 128 -9.87 -7.74 2.63
N GLU A 129 -10.30 -6.48 2.57
CA GLU A 129 -10.59 -5.76 1.33
C GLU A 129 -9.84 -4.44 1.29
N ALA A 130 -9.15 -4.15 0.19
CA ALA A 130 -8.46 -2.87 0.02
C ALA A 130 -9.49 -1.74 -0.07
N ARG A 131 -9.39 -0.74 0.81
CA ARG A 131 -10.23 0.45 0.72
C ARG A 131 -9.72 1.32 -0.42
N LYS A 132 -10.58 1.66 -1.38
CA LYS A 132 -10.25 2.68 -2.38
C LYS A 132 -9.92 3.97 -1.62
N ARG A 133 -8.80 4.63 -1.94
CA ARG A 133 -8.49 5.97 -1.43
C ARG A 133 -9.63 6.90 -1.82
N GLY A 134 -10.54 7.17 -0.90
CA GLY A 134 -11.53 8.22 -1.04
C GLY A 134 -10.80 9.56 -1.08
N GLY A 135 -10.98 10.32 -2.17
CA GLY A 135 -10.64 11.74 -2.15
C GLY A 135 -11.33 12.42 -0.96
N ALA A 136 -10.66 13.40 -0.38
CA ALA A 136 -11.18 14.20 0.72
C ALA A 136 -12.67 14.56 0.52
N GLY A 137 -13.52 14.30 1.52
CA GLY A 137 -14.86 14.90 1.60
C GLY A 137 -16.10 13.99 1.47
N GLY A 138 -16.01 12.68 1.69
CA GLY A 138 -17.23 11.86 1.81
C GLY A 138 -17.80 11.92 3.23
N LYS A 139 -18.85 12.72 3.45
CA LYS A 139 -19.64 12.72 4.69
C LYS A 139 -20.07 11.28 5.02
N SER A 140 -19.90 10.88 6.28
CA SER A 140 -20.46 9.66 6.83
C SER A 140 -21.98 9.66 6.62
N GLU A 141 -22.46 8.89 5.66
CA GLU A 141 -23.88 8.57 5.55
C GLU A 141 -24.25 7.70 6.77
N PRO A 142 -25.24 8.08 7.59
CA PRO A 142 -25.63 7.27 8.74
C PRO A 142 -26.21 5.93 8.27
N GLN A 143 -25.66 4.84 8.79
CA GLN A 143 -26.21 3.50 8.67
C GLN A 143 -27.65 3.51 9.20
N PRO A 144 -28.66 3.05 8.42
CA PRO A 144 -30.04 3.03 8.90
C PRO A 144 -30.16 2.09 10.10
N ALA A 145 -30.74 2.61 11.17
CA ALA A 145 -31.03 1.85 12.38
C ALA A 145 -31.86 0.60 12.05
N ALA A 146 -31.44 -0.55 12.60
CA ALA A 146 -32.22 -1.78 12.55
C ALA A 146 -33.60 -1.53 13.17
N LYS A 147 -34.67 -1.77 12.41
CA LYS A 147 -36.04 -1.71 12.95
C LYS A 147 -36.25 -2.88 13.93
N PRO A 148 -36.68 -2.63 15.18
CA PRO A 148 -37.12 -3.69 16.06
C PRO A 148 -38.50 -4.19 15.63
N GLY A 149 -38.67 -5.52 15.58
CA GLY A 149 -40.00 -6.14 15.64
C GLY A 149 -40.54 -6.84 14.40
N GLN A 150 -39.80 -7.77 13.78
CA GLN A 150 -40.45 -8.79 12.95
C GLN A 150 -40.46 -10.14 13.69
N LEU A 151 -41.57 -10.37 14.42
CA LEU A 151 -41.97 -11.70 14.87
C LEU A 151 -42.04 -12.63 13.66
N ARG A 152 -41.38 -13.78 13.76
CA ARG A 152 -41.59 -14.90 12.83
C ARG A 152 -42.81 -15.68 13.31
N HIS A 153 -43.76 -15.88 12.40
CA HIS A 153 -44.85 -16.84 12.53
C HIS A 153 -44.29 -18.26 12.59
#